data_AF-A0A6F8ZST7-F1
#
_entry.id   AF-A0A6F8ZST7-F1
#
_cell.length_a   1.000
_cell.length_b   1.000
_cell.length_c   1.000
_cell.angle_alpha   90.00
_cell.angle_beta   90.00
_cell.angle_gamma   90.00
#
_symmetry.space_group_name_H-M   'P 1'
#
loop_
_entity.id
_entity.type
_entity.pdbx_description
1 polymer ?
#
loop_
_entity_poly.entity_id
_entity_poly.type
_entity_poly.pdbx_seq_one_letter_code
_entity_poly.pdbx_strand_id
1 'polypeptide(L)'
;MASTVTLEDALSNVDLLEELPLPDQQPCIEPLPSSLMYQPNFNTNFEDRNAFVTGIARYIEQATVHSSMNEMLEEGQEYAVMLYTWRSCSRAIPQRTAIDRFCGEVRRLCHAERRKDFVSEAYLLTLGKFINMFAVLDELKNMKCSVKNDHSAY
;
A
#
# COMPACT_ATOMS: atom_id res chain seq x y z
N MET A 1 -32.86 24.33 21.68
CA MET A 1 -32.60 22.90 21.40
C MET A 1 -31.27 22.58 22.04
N ALA A 2 -31.27 21.89 23.18
CA ALA A 2 -30.03 21.47 23.83
C ALA A 2 -29.43 20.35 22.99
N SER A 3 -28.27 20.61 22.37
CA SER A 3 -27.46 19.58 21.71
C SER A 3 -27.09 18.53 22.76
N THR A 4 -27.63 17.32 22.64
CA THR A 4 -27.28 16.20 23.51
C THR A 4 -25.82 15.83 23.23
N VAL A 5 -24.93 16.21 24.14
CA VAL A 5 -23.52 15.84 24.07
C VAL A 5 -23.40 14.33 24.29
N THR A 6 -22.68 13.63 23.42
CA THR A 6 -22.46 12.18 23.55
C THR A 6 -21.45 11.90 24.66
N LEU A 7 -21.47 10.69 25.21
CA LEU A 7 -20.49 10.29 26.23
C LEU A 7 -19.07 10.27 25.65
N GLU A 8 -18.92 9.82 24.41
CA GLU A 8 -17.64 9.87 23.68
C GLU A 8 -17.11 11.31 23.52
N ASP A 9 -17.97 12.28 23.19
CA ASP A 9 -17.54 13.69 23.10
C ASP A 9 -17.08 14.24 24.45
N ALA A 10 -17.78 13.86 25.52
CA ALA A 10 -17.43 14.28 26.88
C ALA A 10 -16.09 13.69 27.34
N LEU A 11 -15.83 12.42 27.02
CA LEU A 11 -14.56 11.75 27.32
C LEU A 11 -13.40 12.31 26.49
N SER A 12 -13.61 12.53 25.18
CA SER A 12 -12.62 13.16 24.28
C SER A 12 -12.17 14.52 24.81
N ASN A 13 -13.09 15.35 25.30
CA ASN A 13 -12.75 16.64 25.89
C ASN A 13 -11.87 16.53 27.15
N VAL A 14 -11.99 15.44 27.93
CA VAL A 14 -11.13 15.18 29.10
C VAL A 14 -9.75 14.70 28.65
N ASP A 15 -9.69 13.82 27.66
CA ASP A 15 -8.43 13.34 27.09
C ASP A 15 -7.58 14.49 26.51
N LEU A 16 -8.22 15.49 25.89
CA LEU A 16 -7.56 16.70 25.41
C LEU A 16 -6.84 17.50 26.52
N LEU A 17 -7.34 17.44 27.75
CA LEU A 17 -6.72 18.13 28.88
C LEU A 17 -5.50 17.37 29.42
N GLU A 18 -5.45 16.05 29.26
CA GLU A 18 -4.31 15.21 29.64
C GLU A 18 -3.13 15.38 28.66
N GLU A 19 -3.41 15.58 27.37
CA GLU A 19 -2.38 15.81 26.35
C GLU A 19 -1.79 17.23 26.38
N LEU A 20 -2.35 18.13 27.19
CA LEU A 20 -1.97 19.54 27.19
C LEU A 20 -0.59 19.69 27.85
N PRO A 21 0.45 20.12 27.09
CA PRO A 21 1.79 20.23 27.64
C PRO A 21 1.81 21.34 28.70
N LEU A 22 1.94 20.95 29.97
CA LEU A 22 2.13 21.90 31.06
C LEU A 22 3.53 22.53 30.91
N PRO A 23 3.66 23.87 31.01
CA PRO A 23 4.96 24.54 30.96
C PRO A 23 5.72 24.33 32.27
N ASP A 24 6.12 23.09 32.56
CA ASP A 24 6.61 22.75 33.90
C ASP A 24 8.08 23.03 34.14
N GLN A 25 8.89 23.30 33.11
CA GLN A 25 10.26 23.79 33.30
C GLN A 25 10.65 24.72 32.14
N GLN A 26 10.83 26.00 32.47
CA GLN A 26 11.51 26.95 31.60
C GLN A 26 12.91 26.39 31.33
N PRO A 27 13.30 26.07 30.07
CA PRO A 27 14.60 25.49 29.80
C PRO A 27 15.67 26.49 30.24
N CYS A 28 16.58 26.07 31.11
CA CYS A 28 17.82 26.82 31.35
C CYS A 28 18.50 27.01 29.98
N ILE A 29 18.51 28.26 29.50
CA ILE A 29 18.98 28.64 28.16
C ILE A 29 20.52 28.49 28.04
N GLU A 30 21.18 28.08 29.12
CA GLU A 30 22.63 27.88 29.18
C GLU A 30 22.94 26.37 29.20
N PRO A 31 23.42 25.79 28.08
CA PRO A 31 24.01 24.47 28.11
C PRO A 31 25.33 24.49 28.90
N LEU A 32 25.64 23.40 29.62
CA LEU A 32 27.00 23.21 30.15
C LEU A 32 28.00 23.27 28.99
N PRO A 33 29.17 23.92 29.16
CA PRO A 33 30.19 23.97 28.13
C PRO A 33 30.67 22.55 27.81
N SER A 34 30.24 22.04 26.66
CA SER A 34 30.65 20.74 26.13
C SER A 34 31.66 20.94 25.00
N SER A 35 32.78 20.22 25.07
CA SER A 35 33.73 20.13 23.96
C SER A 35 33.05 19.46 22.77
N LEU A 36 33.02 20.15 21.63
CA LEU A 36 32.46 19.62 20.38
C LEU A 36 33.61 19.00 19.57
N MET A 37 33.76 17.68 19.68
CA MET A 37 34.74 16.94 18.89
C MET A 37 34.21 16.77 17.46
N TYR A 38 34.75 17.55 16.52
CA TYR A 38 34.44 17.40 15.10
C TYR A 38 35.30 16.27 14.50
N GLN A 39 34.66 15.16 14.15
CA GLN A 39 35.31 14.09 13.38
C GLN A 39 34.65 14.00 12.00
N PRO A 40 35.33 14.41 10.92
CA PRO A 40 34.79 14.31 9.57
C PRO A 40 34.76 12.83 9.14
N ASN A 41 33.56 12.34 8.84
CA ASN A 41 33.37 11.04 8.19
C ASN A 41 33.28 11.27 6.67
N PHE A 42 34.28 10.80 5.91
CA PHE A 42 34.32 10.89 4.44
C PHE A 42 33.75 9.66 3.74
N ASN A 43 33.06 8.78 4.46
CA ASN A 43 32.45 7.60 3.89
C ASN A 43 31.29 8.01 2.97
N THR A 44 31.41 7.69 1.68
CA THR A 44 30.41 7.96 0.64
C THR A 44 29.43 6.80 0.45
N ASN A 45 29.30 5.91 1.44
CA ASN A 45 28.41 4.75 1.34
C ASN A 45 26.91 5.07 1.46
N PHE A 46 26.53 6.35 1.66
CA PHE A 46 25.14 6.80 1.75
C PHE A 46 24.28 5.94 2.71
N GLU A 47 24.84 5.54 3.86
CA GLU A 47 24.09 4.82 4.91
C GLU A 47 22.85 5.60 5.39
N ASP A 48 22.85 6.92 5.24
CA ASP A 48 21.78 7.85 5.56
C ASP A 48 20.84 8.15 4.38
N ARG A 49 20.91 7.41 3.25
CA ARG A 49 20.01 7.64 2.10
C ARG A 49 18.53 7.67 2.49
N ASN A 50 18.17 6.89 3.52
CA ASN A 50 16.81 6.81 4.03
C ASN A 50 16.37 8.09 4.78
N ALA A 51 17.32 8.88 5.31
CA ALA A 51 17.06 10.19 5.90
C ALA A 51 16.78 11.27 4.83
N PHE A 52 17.30 11.10 3.61
CA PHE A 52 17.06 12.00 2.48
C PHE A 52 15.78 11.71 1.69
N VAL A 53 15.05 10.64 2.03
CA VAL A 53 13.72 10.38 1.46
C VAL A 53 12.73 11.37 2.06
N THR A 54 12.68 12.56 1.46
CA THR A 54 11.63 13.56 1.72
C THR A 54 10.26 12.91 1.54
N GLY A 55 9.28 13.29 2.38
CA GLY A 55 7.95 12.67 2.35
C GLY A 55 7.33 12.64 0.95
N ILE A 56 7.63 13.64 0.11
CA ILE A 56 7.19 13.74 -1.28
C ILE A 56 7.72 12.59 -2.16
N ALA A 57 8.99 12.19 -2.00
CA ALA A 57 9.57 11.08 -2.77
C ALA A 57 8.87 9.74 -2.49
N ARG A 58 8.47 9.51 -1.24
CA ARG A 58 7.71 8.32 -0.82
C ARG A 58 6.33 8.24 -1.48
N TYR A 59 5.62 9.37 -1.57
CA TYR A 59 4.30 9.42 -2.21
C TYR A 59 4.39 9.29 -3.74
N ILE A 60 5.44 9.84 -4.36
CA ILE A 60 5.67 9.67 -5.79
C ILE A 60 5.91 8.19 -6.13
N GLU A 61 6.75 7.48 -5.36
CA GLU A 61 6.98 6.04 -5.55
C GLU A 61 5.70 5.21 -5.32
N GLN A 62 4.89 5.55 -4.32
CA GLN A 62 3.59 4.90 -4.14
C GLN A 62 2.64 5.14 -5.32
N ALA A 63 2.61 6.37 -5.85
CA ALA A 63 1.76 6.72 -6.98
C ALA A 63 2.18 6.01 -8.28
N THR A 64 3.48 5.85 -8.53
CA THR A 64 3.97 5.09 -9.70
C THR A 64 3.61 3.60 -9.60
N VAL A 65 3.76 3.00 -8.42
CA VAL A 65 3.33 1.62 -8.16
C VAL A 65 1.81 1.48 -8.33
N HIS A 66 1.03 2.43 -7.79
CA HIS A 66 -0.43 2.45 -7.93
C HIS A 66 -0.88 2.55 -9.39
N SER A 67 -0.25 3.43 -10.18
CA SER A 67 -0.52 3.56 -11.62
C SER A 67 -0.29 2.24 -12.35
N SER A 68 0.86 1.60 -12.11
CA SER A 68 1.18 0.34 -12.77
C SER A 68 0.28 -0.83 -12.32
N MET A 69 -0.25 -0.78 -11.10
CA MET A 69 -1.27 -1.73 -10.64
C MET A 69 -2.62 -1.54 -11.35
N ASN A 70 -3.00 -0.29 -11.63
CA ASN A 70 -4.24 -0.03 -12.37
C ASN A 70 -4.12 -0.51 -13.83
N GLU A 71 -2.97 -0.38 -14.48
CA GLU A 71 -2.73 -0.94 -15.82
C GLU A 71 -2.97 -2.46 -15.87
N MET A 72 -2.53 -3.19 -14.84
CA MET A 72 -2.79 -4.64 -14.74
C MET A 72 -4.27 -4.98 -14.51
N LEU A 73 -5.04 -4.09 -13.87
CA LEU A 73 -6.49 -4.29 -13.73
C LEU A 73 -7.20 -4.15 -15.08
N GLU A 74 -6.78 -3.18 -15.91
CA GLU A 74 -7.29 -3.03 -17.27
C GLU A 74 -6.96 -4.26 -18.12
N GLU A 75 -5.70 -4.73 -18.08
CA GLU A 75 -5.30 -5.96 -18.79
C GLU A 75 -6.11 -7.19 -18.29
N GLY A 76 -6.33 -7.30 -16.98
CA GLY A 76 -7.18 -8.32 -16.37
C GLY A 76 -8.62 -8.28 -16.89
N GLN A 77 -9.17 -7.09 -17.11
CA GLN A 77 -10.50 -6.90 -17.67
C GLN A 77 -10.57 -7.34 -19.14
N GLU A 78 -9.54 -7.08 -19.95
CA GLU A 78 -9.46 -7.60 -21.32
C GLU A 78 -9.47 -9.13 -21.33
N TYR A 79 -8.74 -9.78 -20.42
CA TYR A 79 -8.78 -11.24 -20.29
C TYR A 79 -10.12 -11.76 -19.79
N ALA A 80 -10.81 -11.04 -18.90
CA ALA A 80 -12.15 -11.39 -18.47
C ALA A 80 -13.14 -11.35 -19.65
N VAL A 81 -13.07 -10.30 -20.49
CA VAL A 81 -13.87 -10.21 -21.73
C VAL A 81 -13.49 -11.34 -22.70
N MET A 82 -12.21 -11.64 -22.85
CA MET A 82 -11.71 -12.72 -23.70
C MET A 82 -12.26 -14.07 -23.24
N LEU A 83 -12.20 -14.39 -21.94
CA LEU A 83 -12.75 -15.62 -21.36
C LEU A 83 -14.27 -15.70 -21.52
N TYR A 84 -14.96 -14.59 -21.27
CA TYR A 84 -16.42 -14.53 -21.37
C TYR A 84 -16.89 -14.78 -22.81
N THR A 85 -16.26 -14.10 -23.78
CA THR A 85 -16.54 -14.22 -25.21
C THR A 85 -15.86 -15.41 -25.88
N TRP A 86 -15.03 -16.17 -25.14
CA TRP A 86 -14.29 -17.32 -25.65
C TRP A 86 -15.21 -18.33 -26.31
N ARG A 87 -15.00 -18.51 -27.61
CA ARG A 87 -15.43 -19.65 -28.39
C ARG A 87 -14.17 -20.43 -28.79
N SER A 88 -14.27 -21.75 -28.70
CA SER A 88 -13.17 -22.71 -28.85
C SER A 88 -12.18 -22.28 -29.94
N CYS A 89 -10.97 -21.82 -29.55
CA CYS A 89 -9.77 -21.48 -30.36
C CYS A 89 -8.70 -20.77 -29.47
N SER A 90 -7.71 -21.54 -29.02
CA SER A 90 -6.56 -21.33 -28.09
C SER A 90 -5.81 -19.98 -28.00
N ARG A 91 -5.51 -19.53 -26.76
CA ARG A 91 -4.53 -18.48 -26.35
C ARG A 91 -4.28 -18.55 -24.83
N ALA A 92 -3.05 -18.37 -24.37
CA ALA A 92 -2.63 -18.53 -22.97
C ALA A 92 -2.83 -17.26 -22.13
N ILE A 93 -3.24 -17.42 -20.86
CA ILE A 93 -3.59 -16.36 -19.91
C ILE A 93 -2.41 -16.07 -18.96
N PRO A 94 -1.94 -14.81 -18.78
CA PRO A 94 -0.84 -14.47 -17.88
C PRO A 94 -1.27 -14.33 -16.40
N GLN A 95 -2.02 -15.30 -15.88
CA GLN A 95 -2.53 -15.28 -14.50
C GLN A 95 -1.40 -15.31 -13.45
N ARG A 96 -0.25 -15.94 -13.76
CA ARG A 96 0.88 -16.08 -12.81
C ARG A 96 1.56 -14.76 -12.48
N THR A 97 1.80 -13.91 -13.47
CA THR A 97 2.49 -12.63 -13.28
C THR A 97 1.70 -11.68 -12.37
N ALA A 98 0.38 -11.62 -12.54
CA ALA A 98 -0.49 -10.79 -11.70
C ALA A 98 -0.55 -11.28 -10.24
N ILE A 99 -0.60 -12.60 -10.02
CA ILE A 99 -0.60 -13.20 -8.68
C ILE A 99 0.73 -12.92 -7.96
N ASP A 100 1.86 -13.16 -8.62
CA ASP A 100 3.19 -12.95 -8.03
C ASP A 100 3.38 -11.48 -7.62
N ARG A 101 2.91 -10.54 -8.46
CA ARG A 101 2.99 -9.11 -8.17
C ARG A 101 2.06 -8.68 -7.04
N PHE A 102 0.83 -9.20 -6.97
CA PHE A 102 -0.08 -8.98 -5.85
C PHE A 102 0.49 -9.52 -4.53
N CYS A 103 0.97 -10.76 -4.53
CA CYS A 103 1.59 -11.36 -3.34
C CYS A 103 2.85 -10.61 -2.90
N GLY A 104 3.64 -10.08 -3.83
CA GLY A 104 4.78 -9.21 -3.55
C GLY A 104 4.37 -7.93 -2.80
N GLU A 105 3.32 -7.26 -3.27
CA GLU A 105 2.81 -6.04 -2.62
C GLU A 105 2.19 -6.32 -1.25
N VAL A 106 1.42 -7.39 -1.10
CA VAL A 106 0.89 -7.80 0.22
C VAL A 106 2.03 -8.09 1.19
N ARG A 107 3.06 -8.81 0.75
CA ARG A 107 4.25 -9.09 1.58
C ARG A 107 4.97 -7.80 2.00
N ARG A 108 5.09 -6.83 1.09
CA ARG A 108 5.71 -5.52 1.37
C ARG A 108 4.91 -4.74 2.42
N LEU A 109 3.59 -4.71 2.29
CA LEU A 109 2.70 -4.01 3.22
C LEU A 109 2.62 -4.67 4.60
N CYS A 110 2.72 -6.00 4.67
CA CYS A 110 2.66 -6.75 5.92
C CYS A 110 3.98 -6.78 6.73
N HIS A 111 5.04 -6.10 6.26
CA HIS A 111 6.30 -6.02 6.99
C HIS A 111 6.10 -5.34 8.36
N ALA A 112 6.73 -5.86 9.42
CA ALA A 112 6.48 -5.44 10.81
C ALA A 112 6.67 -3.93 11.03
N GLU A 113 7.66 -3.32 10.37
CA GLU A 113 7.90 -1.87 10.43
C GLU A 113 6.91 -1.07 9.58
N ARG A 114 6.47 -1.60 8.43
CA ARG A 114 5.56 -0.89 7.49
C ARG A 114 4.09 -1.01 7.88
N ARG A 115 3.73 -1.94 8.75
CA ARG A 115 2.35 -2.14 9.20
C ARG A 115 1.81 -0.96 10.02
N LYS A 116 2.70 -0.14 10.59
CA LYS A 116 2.34 1.11 11.30
C LYS A 116 2.35 2.34 10.36
N ASP A 117 2.80 2.17 9.12
CA ASP A 117 2.87 3.27 8.16
C ASP A 117 1.48 3.54 7.54
N PHE A 118 1.28 4.79 7.16
CA PHE A 118 0.10 5.20 6.43
C PHE A 118 0.04 4.54 5.05
N VAL A 119 -1.12 3.98 4.70
CA VAL A 119 -1.44 3.46 3.38
C VAL A 119 -2.66 4.20 2.85
N SER A 120 -2.58 4.72 1.63
CA SER A 120 -3.69 5.42 0.99
C SER A 120 -4.92 4.52 0.83
N GLU A 121 -6.10 5.06 1.15
CA GLU A 121 -7.38 4.37 0.98
C GLU A 121 -7.61 3.93 -0.48
N ALA A 122 -7.23 4.77 -1.45
CA ALA A 122 -7.33 4.44 -2.87
C ALA A 122 -6.48 3.23 -3.25
N TYR A 123 -5.34 3.03 -2.57
CA TYR A 123 -4.47 1.88 -2.78
C TYR A 123 -5.08 0.60 -2.20
N LEU A 124 -5.71 0.68 -1.02
CA LEU A 124 -6.47 -0.43 -0.43
C LEU A 124 -7.66 -0.84 -1.31
N LEU A 125 -8.37 0.13 -1.89
CA LEU A 125 -9.44 -0.15 -2.86
C LEU A 125 -8.93 -0.86 -4.11
N THR A 126 -7.77 -0.45 -4.65
CA THR A 126 -7.13 -1.16 -5.77
C THR A 126 -6.76 -2.59 -5.40
N LEU A 127 -6.22 -2.85 -4.21
CA LEU A 127 -5.95 -4.22 -3.74
C LEU A 127 -7.23 -5.05 -3.63
N GLY A 128 -8.34 -4.46 -3.15
CA GLY A 128 -9.64 -5.12 -3.16
C GLY A 128 -10.12 -5.49 -4.57
N LYS A 129 -9.92 -4.59 -5.55
CA LYS A 129 -10.22 -4.87 -6.96
C LYS A 129 -9.37 -6.01 -7.54
N PHE A 130 -8.12 -6.16 -7.12
CA PHE A 130 -7.27 -7.31 -7.50
C PHE A 130 -7.85 -8.64 -7.04
N ILE A 131 -8.30 -8.71 -5.79
CA ILE A 131 -8.95 -9.93 -5.24
C ILE A 131 -10.20 -10.26 -6.05
N ASN A 132 -11.03 -9.25 -6.34
CA ASN A 132 -12.22 -9.41 -7.17
C ASN A 132 -11.88 -9.88 -8.60
N MET A 133 -10.85 -9.31 -9.22
CA MET A 133 -10.37 -9.72 -10.55
C MET A 133 -9.95 -11.20 -10.55
N PHE A 134 -9.22 -11.66 -9.54
CA PHE A 134 -8.83 -13.07 -9.45
C PHE A 134 -10.04 -13.99 -9.31
N ALA A 135 -11.04 -13.62 -8.51
CA ALA A 135 -12.27 -14.38 -8.39
C ALA A 135 -13.02 -14.46 -9.73
N VAL A 136 -13.20 -13.32 -10.42
CA VAL A 136 -13.86 -13.28 -11.73
C VAL A 136 -13.11 -14.14 -12.75
N LEU A 137 -11.79 -14.01 -12.85
CA LEU A 137 -11.00 -14.78 -13.80
C LEU A 137 -11.04 -16.30 -13.50
N ASP A 138 -11.03 -16.69 -12.23
CA ASP A 138 -11.09 -18.11 -11.87
C ASP A 138 -12.47 -18.71 -12.14
N GLU A 139 -13.55 -18.01 -11.79
CA GLU A 139 -14.92 -18.44 -12.11
C GLU A 139 -15.15 -18.54 -13.63
N LEU A 140 -14.74 -17.52 -14.39
CA LEU A 140 -14.85 -17.52 -15.85
C LEU A 140 -14.06 -18.66 -16.49
N LYS A 141 -12.87 -18.96 -15.97
CA LYS A 141 -12.04 -20.09 -16.40
C LYS A 141 -12.69 -21.43 -16.06
N ASN A 142 -13.22 -21.57 -14.84
CA ASN A 142 -13.82 -22.82 -14.35
C ASN A 142 -15.07 -23.21 -15.15
N MET A 143 -15.89 -22.25 -15.58
CA MET A 143 -17.08 -22.55 -16.39
C MET A 143 -16.80 -22.90 -17.86
N LYS A 144 -15.60 -22.60 -18.39
CA LYS A 144 -15.29 -22.77 -19.82
C LYS A 144 -14.39 -23.98 -20.07
N CYS A 145 -14.99 -25.18 -20.02
CA CYS A 145 -14.34 -26.44 -20.40
C CYS A 145 -13.70 -26.41 -21.81
N SER A 146 -14.24 -25.59 -22.73
CA SER A 146 -13.69 -25.37 -24.07
C SER A 146 -12.23 -24.92 -24.04
N VAL A 147 -11.82 -24.08 -23.08
CA VAL A 147 -10.43 -23.61 -22.97
C VAL A 147 -9.49 -24.78 -22.67
N LYS A 148 -9.90 -25.67 -21.77
CA LYS A 148 -9.12 -26.87 -21.41
C LYS A 148 -9.06 -27.87 -22.57
N ASN A 149 -10.18 -28.05 -23.28
CA ASN A 149 -10.27 -28.96 -24.42
C ASN A 149 -9.43 -28.48 -25.60
N ASP A 150 -9.46 -27.18 -25.91
CA ASP A 150 -8.65 -26.58 -26.98
C ASP A 150 -7.15 -26.71 -26.71
N HIS A 151 -6.72 -26.42 -25.48
CA HIS A 151 -5.33 -26.56 -25.10
C HIS A 151 -4.88 -28.03 -25.13
N SER A 152 -5.77 -28.98 -24.82
CA SER A 152 -5.44 -30.41 -24.87
C SER A 152 -5.37 -30.94 -26.31
N ALA A 153 -5.95 -30.22 -27.27
CA ALA A 153 -5.96 -30.56 -28.69
C ALA A 153 -4.81 -29.93 -29.50
N TYR A 154 -4.02 -29.05 -28.88
CA TYR A 154 -2.80 -28.45 -29.44
C TYR A 154 -1.55 -29.23 -29.00
#